data_AF-A0A939C8N8-F1
#
_entry.id   AF-A0A939C8N8-F1
#
_cell.length_a   1.000
_cell.length_b   1.000
_cell.length_c   1.000
_cell.angle_alpha   90.00
_cell.angle_beta   90.00
_cell.angle_gamma   90.00
#
_symmetry.space_group_name_H-M   'P 1'
#
loop_
_entity.id
_entity.type
_entity.pdbx_description
1 polymer ?
#
loop_
_entity_poly.entity_id
_entity_poly.type
_entity_poly.pdbx_seq_one_letter_code
_entity_poly.pdbx_strand_id
1 'polypeptide(L)'
;MNENLNTRSSAYKAQERLFSALSAGSFFILLGLVYVINLPSSLWDAVFDFFGSLSIARVPTTGIYLPAPTNPMAHTVLYSAVFQFCIGLGILQIIFLLLRLMMNSPISKTAETMGNLVYWFGAGYLVTTYLNSTANTSDWFVFWAGILVILGLSFVARAFVLFAKRK
;
A
#
# COMPACT_ATOMS: atom_id res chain seq x y z
N MET A 1 -16.99 -25.50 -33.37
CA MET A 1 -15.69 -25.24 -32.71
C MET A 1 -15.60 -23.87 -32.01
N ASN A 2 -16.51 -22.91 -32.25
CA ASN A 2 -16.49 -21.57 -31.62
C ASN A 2 -17.22 -21.44 -30.25
N GLU A 3 -18.17 -22.31 -29.92
CA GLU A 3 -18.92 -22.19 -28.65
C GLU A 3 -18.06 -22.40 -27.39
N ASN A 4 -17.11 -23.34 -27.44
CA ASN A 4 -16.22 -23.65 -26.31
C ASN A 4 -15.20 -22.52 -25.98
N LEU A 5 -14.89 -21.65 -26.94
CA LEU A 5 -14.03 -20.48 -26.72
C LEU A 5 -14.80 -19.34 -26.05
N ASN A 6 -16.07 -19.14 -26.42
CA ASN A 6 -16.93 -18.11 -25.83
C ASN A 6 -17.30 -18.42 -24.37
N THR A 7 -17.56 -19.67 -24.03
CA THR A 7 -17.87 -20.08 -22.64
C THR A 7 -16.67 -19.94 -21.70
N ARG A 8 -15.46 -20.32 -22.13
CA ARG A 8 -14.21 -20.10 -21.36
C ARG A 8 -13.90 -18.60 -21.16
N SER A 9 -14.12 -17.77 -22.19
CA SER A 9 -13.93 -16.31 -22.11
C SER A 9 -14.88 -15.65 -21.11
N SER A 10 -16.15 -16.06 -21.11
CA SER A 10 -17.19 -15.56 -20.20
C SER A 10 -16.91 -15.96 -18.74
N ALA A 11 -16.60 -17.24 -18.48
CA ALA A 11 -16.27 -17.75 -17.15
C ALA A 11 -15.05 -17.05 -16.54
N TYR A 12 -14.01 -16.83 -17.37
CA TYR A 12 -12.82 -16.10 -16.95
C TYR A 12 -13.08 -14.62 -16.61
N LYS A 13 -13.89 -13.92 -17.41
CA LYS A 13 -14.32 -12.54 -17.11
C LYS A 13 -15.14 -12.47 -15.83
N ALA A 14 -15.99 -13.46 -15.58
CA ALA A 14 -16.76 -13.55 -14.33
C ALA A 14 -15.83 -13.75 -13.12
N GLN A 15 -14.85 -14.65 -13.24
CA GLN A 15 -13.86 -14.90 -12.19
C GLN A 15 -13.02 -13.66 -11.87
N GLU A 16 -12.53 -12.92 -12.89
CA GLU A 16 -11.78 -11.68 -12.67
C GLU A 16 -12.64 -10.57 -12.03
N ARG A 17 -13.93 -10.49 -12.38
CA ARG A 17 -14.88 -9.58 -11.71
C ARG A 17 -15.06 -9.92 -10.24
N LEU A 18 -15.19 -11.21 -9.92
CA LEU A 18 -15.27 -11.68 -8.54
C LEU A 18 -14.00 -11.37 -7.76
N PHE A 19 -12.81 -11.55 -8.36
CA PHE A 19 -11.55 -11.18 -7.72
C PHE A 19 -11.43 -9.68 -7.47
N SER A 20 -11.85 -8.86 -8.43
CA SER A 20 -11.86 -7.40 -8.26
C SER A 20 -12.83 -6.98 -7.16
N ALA A 21 -14.02 -7.56 -7.12
CA ALA A 21 -15.01 -7.28 -6.09
C ALA A 21 -14.54 -7.74 -4.70
N LEU A 22 -13.95 -8.95 -4.62
CA LEU A 22 -13.38 -9.48 -3.40
C LEU A 22 -12.22 -8.62 -2.90
N SER A 23 -11.29 -8.23 -3.78
CA SER A 23 -10.19 -7.34 -3.43
C SER A 23 -10.67 -5.99 -2.93
N ALA A 24 -11.68 -5.39 -3.58
CA ALA A 24 -12.27 -4.14 -3.13
C ALA A 24 -12.96 -4.30 -1.77
N GLY A 25 -13.74 -5.36 -1.58
CA GLY A 25 -14.38 -5.67 -0.29
C GLY A 25 -13.37 -5.88 0.83
N SER A 26 -12.32 -6.67 0.59
CA SER A 26 -11.26 -6.90 1.57
C SER A 26 -10.54 -5.61 1.96
N PHE A 27 -10.34 -4.68 1.02
CA PHE A 27 -9.78 -3.36 1.32
C PHE A 27 -10.66 -2.58 2.29
N PHE A 28 -11.97 -2.52 2.07
CA PHE A 28 -12.89 -1.83 2.98
C PHE A 28 -13.00 -2.51 4.35
N ILE A 29 -13.01 -3.84 4.38
CA ILE A 29 -12.99 -4.60 5.64
C ILE A 29 -11.72 -4.28 6.42
N LEU A 30 -10.57 -4.22 5.75
CA LEU A 30 -9.30 -3.90 6.39
C LEU A 30 -9.25 -2.47 6.90
N LEU A 31 -9.78 -1.52 6.14
CA LEU A 31 -9.92 -0.13 6.57
C LEU A 31 -10.81 -0.01 7.81
N GLY A 32 -11.94 -0.72 7.83
CA GLY A 32 -12.81 -0.80 9.00
C GLY A 32 -12.13 -1.47 10.20
N LEU A 33 -11.34 -2.53 9.96
CA LEU A 33 -10.59 -3.23 11.02
C LEU A 33 -9.57 -2.29 11.68
N VAL A 34 -8.77 -1.57 10.89
CA VAL A 34 -7.80 -0.60 11.41
C VAL A 34 -8.51 0.50 12.18
N TYR A 35 -9.66 0.96 11.69
CA TYR A 35 -10.48 1.94 12.41
C TYR A 35 -10.96 1.42 13.76
N VAL A 36 -11.46 0.18 13.84
CA VAL A 36 -11.93 -0.45 15.08
C VAL A 36 -10.79 -0.72 16.07
N ILE A 37 -9.60 -1.11 15.59
CA ILE A 37 -8.43 -1.34 16.44
C ILE A 37 -7.96 -0.03 17.09
N ASN A 38 -8.03 1.08 16.36
CA ASN A 38 -7.61 2.40 16.84
C ASN A 38 -8.79 3.29 17.25
N LEU A 39 -9.97 2.70 17.45
CA LEU A 39 -11.16 3.37 17.97
C LEU A 39 -10.91 4.03 19.33
N PRO A 40 -10.13 3.43 20.26
CA PRO A 40 -9.84 4.04 21.55
C PRO A 40 -9.05 5.36 21.46
N SER A 41 -8.36 5.60 20.36
CA SER A 41 -7.43 6.72 20.17
C SER A 41 -7.96 7.80 19.20
N SER A 42 -9.28 7.83 18.98
CA SER A 42 -9.99 8.80 18.12
C SER A 42 -9.24 9.17 16.84
N LEU A 43 -9.05 8.17 15.95
CA LEU A 43 -8.34 8.36 14.68
C LEU A 43 -8.82 9.56 13.86
N TRP A 44 -10.13 9.85 13.89
CA TRP A 44 -10.65 10.97 13.12
C TRP A 44 -10.10 12.31 13.63
N ASP A 45 -10.03 12.49 14.94
CA ASP A 45 -9.46 13.70 15.53
C ASP A 45 -7.97 13.78 15.20
N ALA A 46 -7.25 12.66 15.28
CA ALA A 46 -5.82 12.60 14.92
C ALA A 46 -5.57 12.95 13.45
N VAL A 47 -6.48 12.59 12.52
CA VAL A 47 -6.36 13.00 11.11
C VAL A 47 -6.55 14.51 10.96
N PHE A 48 -7.58 15.09 11.58
CA PHE A 48 -7.80 16.54 11.51
C PHE A 48 -6.68 17.33 12.18
N ASP A 49 -6.18 16.85 13.31
CA ASP A 49 -5.04 17.44 14.00
C ASP A 49 -3.76 17.36 13.15
N PHE A 50 -3.54 16.23 12.46
CA PHE A 50 -2.43 16.10 11.51
C PHE A 50 -2.49 17.15 10.41
N PHE A 51 -3.61 17.27 9.70
CA PHE A 51 -3.76 18.25 8.62
C PHE A 51 -3.74 19.70 9.13
N GLY A 52 -4.26 19.96 10.33
CA GLY A 52 -4.20 21.27 10.98
C GLY A 52 -2.78 21.65 11.43
N SER A 53 -1.95 20.66 11.77
CA SER A 53 -0.57 20.86 12.24
C SER A 53 0.45 21.07 11.11
N LEU A 54 0.02 20.97 9.83
CA LEU A 54 0.89 21.15 8.68
C LEU A 54 1.33 22.61 8.58
N SER A 55 2.64 22.82 8.61
CA SER A 55 3.26 24.12 8.39
C SER A 55 4.30 24.01 7.27
N ILE A 56 4.69 25.16 6.74
CA ILE A 56 5.73 25.23 5.72
C ILE A 56 7.07 25.03 6.43
N ALA A 57 7.68 23.87 6.22
CA ALA A 57 8.99 23.56 6.75
C ALA A 57 10.05 23.61 5.65
N ARG A 58 11.26 24.02 6.04
CA ARG A 58 12.42 23.99 5.16
C ARG A 58 12.98 22.57 5.12
N VAL A 59 13.19 22.04 3.91
CA VAL A 59 13.89 20.77 3.73
C VAL A 59 15.38 21.00 4.11
N PRO A 60 15.96 20.18 5.01
CA PRO A 60 17.37 20.33 5.40
C PRO A 60 18.30 20.41 4.19
N THR A 61 19.36 21.21 4.31
CA THR A 61 20.41 21.42 3.29
C THR A 61 19.95 21.92 1.92
N THR A 62 18.66 22.25 1.74
CA THR A 62 18.13 22.83 0.51
C THR A 62 17.46 24.20 0.78
N GLY A 63 17.20 24.96 -0.28
CA GLY A 63 16.41 26.20 -0.22
C GLY A 63 14.91 25.99 -0.44
N ILE A 64 14.44 24.74 -0.42
CA ILE A 64 13.08 24.37 -0.80
C ILE A 64 12.21 24.29 0.45
N TYR A 65 10.99 24.80 0.33
CA TYR A 65 9.99 24.82 1.39
C TYR A 65 8.84 23.91 0.99
N LEU A 66 8.50 22.96 1.87
CA LEU A 66 7.47 21.96 1.65
C LEU A 66 6.60 21.82 2.90
N PRO A 67 5.32 21.45 2.76
CA PRO A 67 4.45 21.21 3.91
C PRO A 67 4.95 20.02 4.73
N ALA A 68 5.15 20.24 6.02
CA ALA A 68 5.49 19.20 7.00
C ALA A 68 4.76 19.47 8.33
N PRO A 69 4.42 18.42 9.08
CA PRO A 69 3.85 18.59 10.41
C PRO A 69 4.82 19.33 11.33
N THR A 70 4.30 20.27 12.11
CA THR A 70 5.06 21.06 13.09
C THR A 70 5.70 20.19 14.16
N ASN A 71 5.00 19.15 14.63
CA ASN A 71 5.53 18.12 15.51
C ASN A 71 5.18 16.73 14.95
N PRO A 72 6.09 16.09 14.20
CA PRO A 72 5.82 14.76 13.65
C PRO A 72 5.56 13.71 14.74
N MET A 73 6.19 13.82 15.93
CA MET A 73 5.99 12.84 17.01
C MET A 73 4.57 12.87 17.62
N ALA A 74 3.85 13.98 17.48
CA ALA A 74 2.49 14.10 18.02
C ALA A 74 1.50 13.16 17.31
N HIS A 75 1.81 12.74 16.09
CA HIS A 75 0.90 12.00 15.21
C HIS A 75 1.19 10.49 15.13
N THR A 76 1.87 9.94 16.13
CA THR A 76 2.24 8.51 16.21
C THR A 76 1.04 7.57 16.13
N VAL A 77 -0.12 7.97 16.65
CA VAL A 77 -1.37 7.20 16.53
C VAL A 77 -1.76 7.03 15.06
N LEU A 78 -1.70 8.10 14.27
CA LEU A 78 -2.01 8.07 12.84
C LEU A 78 -0.99 7.19 12.09
N TYR A 79 0.30 7.34 12.39
CA TYR A 79 1.36 6.57 11.74
C TYR A 79 1.28 5.08 12.08
N SER A 80 0.92 4.73 13.31
CA SER A 80 0.65 3.36 13.73
C SER A 80 -0.52 2.75 12.95
N ALA A 81 -1.61 3.50 12.76
CA ALA A 81 -2.75 3.04 11.97
C ALA A 81 -2.36 2.83 10.49
N VAL A 82 -1.59 3.74 9.90
CA VAL A 82 -1.06 3.58 8.54
C VAL A 82 -0.15 2.36 8.44
N PHE A 83 0.71 2.11 9.44
CA PHE A 83 1.56 0.92 9.48
C PHE A 83 0.72 -0.38 9.50
N GLN A 84 -0.26 -0.47 10.40
CA GLN A 84 -1.17 -1.62 10.48
C GLN A 84 -1.90 -1.85 9.15
N PHE A 85 -2.33 -0.77 8.50
CA PHE A 85 -2.95 -0.80 7.19
C PHE A 85 -2.01 -1.36 6.11
N CYS A 86 -0.78 -0.86 6.04
CA CYS A 86 0.23 -1.34 5.09
C CYS A 86 0.53 -2.83 5.26
N ILE A 87 0.75 -3.29 6.49
CA ILE A 87 1.02 -4.70 6.78
C ILE A 87 -0.21 -5.56 6.47
N GLY A 88 -1.39 -5.11 6.86
CA GLY A 88 -2.64 -5.79 6.57
C GLY A 88 -2.88 -5.98 5.07
N LEU A 89 -2.67 -4.93 4.27
CA LEU A 89 -2.73 -5.03 2.81
C LEU A 89 -1.63 -5.93 2.25
N GLY A 90 -0.41 -5.87 2.79
CA GLY A 90 0.67 -6.79 2.42
C GLY A 90 0.27 -8.26 2.58
N ILE A 91 -0.36 -8.61 3.72
CA ILE A 91 -0.87 -9.96 3.99
C ILE A 91 -1.99 -10.33 3.01
N LEU A 92 -2.94 -9.43 2.76
CA LEU A 92 -4.00 -9.68 1.78
C LEU A 92 -3.44 -9.93 0.37
N GLN A 93 -2.39 -9.19 -0.05
CA GLN A 93 -1.74 -9.42 -1.34
C GLN A 93 -1.06 -10.79 -1.39
N ILE A 94 -0.48 -11.29 -0.30
CA ILE A 94 0.04 -12.67 -0.22
C ILE A 94 -1.09 -13.68 -0.45
N ILE A 95 -2.22 -13.51 0.24
CA ILE A 95 -3.39 -14.40 0.09
C ILE A 95 -3.89 -14.38 -1.36
N PHE A 96 -4.04 -13.19 -1.96
CA PHE A 96 -4.46 -13.08 -3.36
C PHE A 96 -3.45 -13.67 -4.33
N LEU A 97 -2.15 -13.54 -4.06
CA LEU A 97 -1.12 -14.15 -4.88
C LEU A 97 -1.22 -15.69 -4.85
N LEU A 98 -1.42 -16.27 -3.67
CA LEU A 98 -1.61 -17.72 -3.52
C LEU A 98 -2.87 -18.21 -4.23
N LEU A 99 -4.01 -17.55 -4.03
CA LEU A 99 -5.25 -17.85 -4.75
C LEU A 99 -5.05 -17.78 -6.27
N ARG A 100 -4.32 -16.76 -6.73
CA ARG A 100 -4.04 -16.55 -8.15
C ARG A 100 -3.18 -17.65 -8.76
N LEU A 101 -2.19 -18.14 -8.01
CA LEU A 101 -1.35 -19.26 -8.40
C LEU A 101 -2.14 -20.58 -8.44
N MET A 102 -3.02 -20.83 -7.46
CA MET A 102 -3.86 -22.03 -7.44
C MET A 102 -4.84 -22.11 -8.62
N MET A 103 -5.35 -20.97 -9.07
CA MET A 103 -6.32 -20.89 -10.16
C MET A 103 -5.72 -20.73 -11.56
N ASN A 104 -4.39 -20.75 -11.71
CA ASN A 104 -3.70 -20.49 -13.00
C ASN A 104 -4.13 -19.17 -13.68
N SER A 105 -4.33 -18.10 -12.90
CA SER A 105 -4.72 -16.79 -13.41
C SER A 105 -3.56 -16.09 -14.15
N PRO A 106 -3.85 -15.17 -15.08
CA PRO A 106 -2.90 -14.50 -15.97
C PRO A 106 -1.67 -13.95 -15.27
N ILE A 107 -0.52 -14.19 -15.89
CA ILE A 107 0.80 -13.73 -15.44
C ILE A 107 0.84 -12.21 -15.23
N SER A 108 0.17 -11.44 -16.11
CA SER A 108 0.08 -9.98 -16.00
C SER A 108 -0.48 -9.54 -14.65
N LYS A 109 -1.47 -10.27 -14.15
CA LYS A 109 -2.14 -9.97 -12.90
C LYS A 109 -1.38 -10.50 -11.68
N THR A 110 -0.68 -11.62 -11.80
CA THR A 110 0.23 -12.10 -10.75
C THR A 110 1.39 -11.13 -10.54
N ALA A 111 1.95 -10.60 -11.63
CA ALA A 111 3.01 -9.58 -11.57
C ALA A 111 2.52 -8.27 -10.93
N GLU A 112 1.27 -7.87 -11.20
CA GLU A 112 0.64 -6.71 -10.56
C GLU A 112 0.50 -6.90 -9.03
N THR A 113 0.03 -8.07 -8.58
CA THR A 113 -0.04 -8.42 -7.15
C THR A 113 1.34 -8.44 -6.49
N MET A 114 2.37 -8.95 -7.17
CA MET A 114 3.74 -8.95 -6.64
C MET A 114 4.30 -7.54 -6.46
N GLY A 115 4.10 -6.65 -7.46
CA GLY A 115 4.51 -5.25 -7.34
C GLY A 115 3.81 -4.57 -6.15
N ASN A 116 2.49 -4.75 -6.02
CA ASN A 116 1.71 -4.21 -4.90
C ASN A 116 2.20 -4.73 -3.55
N LEU A 117 2.56 -6.01 -3.46
CA LEU A 117 3.13 -6.61 -2.26
C LEU A 117 4.41 -5.89 -1.83
N VAL A 118 5.37 -5.74 -2.75
CA VAL A 118 6.64 -5.04 -2.48
C VAL A 118 6.39 -3.60 -2.05
N TYR A 119 5.44 -2.91 -2.70
CA TYR A 119 5.06 -1.56 -2.33
C TYR A 119 4.50 -1.48 -0.91
N TRP A 120 3.51 -2.31 -0.54
CA TRP A 120 2.86 -2.23 0.76
C TRP A 120 3.78 -2.61 1.92
N PHE A 121 4.59 -3.66 1.78
CA PHE A 121 5.59 -4.02 2.79
C PHE A 121 6.69 -2.97 2.90
N GLY A 122 7.15 -2.44 1.76
CA GLY A 122 8.13 -1.37 1.73
C GLY A 122 7.63 -0.09 2.40
N ALA A 123 6.40 0.32 2.08
CA ALA A 123 5.76 1.47 2.71
C ALA A 123 5.62 1.26 4.23
N GLY A 124 5.18 0.07 4.67
CA GLY A 124 5.10 -0.27 6.09
C GLY A 124 6.46 -0.16 6.80
N TYR A 125 7.54 -0.65 6.16
CA TYR A 125 8.91 -0.50 6.68
C TYR A 125 9.29 0.98 6.83
N LEU A 126 9.04 1.82 5.83
CA LEU A 126 9.36 3.25 5.91
C LEU A 126 8.57 3.97 7.01
N VAL A 127 7.29 3.63 7.20
CA VAL A 127 6.46 4.20 8.27
C VAL A 127 7.08 3.91 9.64
N THR A 128 7.47 2.67 9.92
CA THR A 128 8.06 2.35 11.22
C THR A 128 9.44 2.99 11.42
N THR A 129 10.27 3.03 10.38
CA THR A 129 11.64 3.56 10.45
C THR A 129 11.68 5.08 10.57
N TYR A 130 10.88 5.80 9.77
CA TYR A 130 10.97 7.26 9.66
C TYR A 130 9.85 8.03 10.33
N LEU A 131 8.68 7.42 10.55
CA LEU A 131 7.55 8.11 11.18
C LEU A 131 7.37 7.72 12.65
N ASN A 132 7.60 6.44 13.01
CA ASN A 132 7.43 5.99 14.40
C ASN A 132 8.70 6.07 15.25
N SER A 133 9.89 5.80 14.68
CA SER A 133 11.11 5.63 15.46
C SER A 133 11.93 6.91 15.66
N THR A 134 11.89 7.84 14.70
CA THR A 134 12.65 9.10 14.73
C THR A 134 11.88 10.17 13.99
N ALA A 135 11.06 10.97 14.68
CA ALA A 135 10.13 11.89 14.02
C ALA A 135 10.66 13.35 14.02
N ASN A 136 11.81 13.56 13.37
CA ASN A 136 12.26 14.90 13.02
C ASN A 136 11.70 15.33 11.66
N THR A 137 11.64 16.63 11.39
CA THR A 137 11.19 17.15 10.08
C THR A 137 12.08 16.69 8.92
N SER A 138 13.35 16.37 9.18
CA SER A 138 14.25 15.71 8.22
C SER A 138 13.70 14.35 7.78
N ASP A 139 13.30 13.52 8.74
CA ASP A 139 12.90 12.13 8.52
C ASP A 139 11.56 12.06 7.77
N TRP A 140 10.69 13.06 7.95
CA TRP A 140 9.49 13.27 7.14
C TRP A 140 9.79 13.37 5.64
N PHE A 141 10.82 14.14 5.25
CA PHE A 141 11.18 14.26 3.84
C PHE A 141 11.86 13.00 3.31
N VAL A 142 12.69 12.35 4.13
CA VAL A 142 13.31 11.06 3.77
C VAL A 142 12.24 9.99 3.57
N PHE A 143 11.19 9.97 4.38
CA PHE A 143 10.04 9.08 4.21
C PHE A 143 9.42 9.21 2.82
N TRP A 144 9.07 10.43 2.40
CA TRP A 144 8.46 10.65 1.08
C TRP A 144 9.39 10.31 -0.08
N ALA A 145 10.68 10.62 0.04
CA ALA A 145 11.68 10.19 -0.94
C ALA A 145 11.76 8.65 -1.00
N GLY A 146 11.74 7.98 0.15
CA GLY A 146 11.70 6.52 0.24
C GLY A 146 10.45 5.93 -0.43
N ILE A 147 9.28 6.52 -0.24
CA ILE A 147 8.03 6.05 -0.89
C ILE A 147 8.18 6.07 -2.42
N LEU A 148 8.79 7.11 -2.99
CA LEU A 148 9.06 7.18 -4.43
C LEU A 148 10.03 6.09 -4.89
N VAL A 149 11.09 5.81 -4.11
CA VAL A 149 12.05 4.73 -4.41
C VAL A 149 11.37 3.36 -4.38
N ILE A 150 10.53 3.09 -3.38
CA ILE A 150 9.80 1.83 -3.24
C ILE A 150 8.75 1.67 -4.35
N LEU A 151 8.12 2.76 -4.77
CA LEU A 151 7.24 2.75 -5.94
C LEU A 151 8.02 2.35 -7.20
N GLY A 152 9.21 2.89 -7.41
CA GLY A 152 10.11 2.44 -8.49
C GLY A 152 10.46 0.95 -8.38
N LEU A 153 10.81 0.48 -7.17
CA LEU A 153 11.13 -0.93 -6.92
C LEU A 153 9.94 -1.86 -7.19
N SER A 154 8.71 -1.41 -6.91
CA SER A 154 7.49 -2.17 -7.20
C SER A 154 7.30 -2.41 -8.71
N PHE A 155 7.63 -1.44 -9.55
CA PHE A 155 7.59 -1.58 -11.00
C PHE A 155 8.66 -2.54 -11.51
N VAL A 156 9.86 -2.48 -10.91
CA VAL A 156 10.95 -3.42 -11.20
C VAL A 156 10.55 -4.86 -10.83
N ALA A 157 9.98 -5.07 -9.64
CA ALA A 157 9.50 -6.37 -9.21
C ALA A 157 8.44 -6.95 -10.17
N ARG A 158 7.49 -6.11 -10.60
CA ARG A 158 6.49 -6.49 -11.61
C ARG A 158 7.16 -6.89 -12.93
N ALA A 159 8.15 -6.13 -13.41
CA ALA A 159 8.86 -6.44 -14.63
C ALA A 159 9.60 -7.78 -14.57
N PHE A 160 10.24 -8.10 -13.44
CA PHE A 160 10.90 -9.39 -13.24
C PHE A 160 9.94 -10.58 -13.34
N VAL A 161 8.77 -10.50 -12.72
CA VAL A 161 7.76 -11.58 -12.79
C VAL A 161 7.25 -11.78 -14.22
N LEU A 162 7.01 -10.68 -14.94
CA LEU A 162 6.61 -10.73 -16.35
C LEU A 162 7.69 -11.39 -17.22
N PHE A 163 8.97 -11.10 -16.94
CA PHE A 163 10.10 -11.65 -17.69
C PHE A 163 10.33 -13.14 -17.40
N ALA A 164 10.32 -13.54 -16.13
CA ALA A 164 10.61 -14.92 -15.70
C ALA A 164 9.64 -15.96 -16.28
N LYS A 165 8.38 -15.58 -16.51
CA LYS A 165 7.31 -16.45 -17.03
C LYS A 165 7.15 -16.38 -18.56
N ARG A 166 7.97 -15.59 -19.27
CA ARG A 166 7.97 -15.50 -20.74
C ARG A 166 8.85 -16.59 -21.40
N LYS A 167 9.61 -17.33 -20.60
CA LYS A 167 10.25 -18.61 -20.96
C LYS A 167 9.31 -19.76 -20.65
#